data_AF-A0A8I1V9B2-F1
#
_entry.id   AF-A0A8I1V9B2-F1
#
_cell.length_a   1.000
_cell.length_b   1.000
_cell.length_c   1.000
_cell.angle_alpha   90.00
_cell.angle_beta   90.00
_cell.angle_gamma   90.00
#
_symmetry.space_group_name_H-M   'P 1'
#
loop_
_entity.id
_entity.type
_entity.pdbx_description
1 polymer ?
#
loop_
_entity_poly.entity_id
_entity_poly.type
_entity_poly.pdbx_seq_one_letter_code
_entity_poly.pdbx_strand_id
1 'polypeptide(L)' 'MTPQELKTIMGSGLLSFPITDFDEQGNFRPKTYIERLEWLAPYGASALF' A
#
# COMPACT_ATOMS: atom_id res chain seq x y z
N MET A 1 7.49 13.86 5.82
CA MET A 1 6.05 14.00 6.05
C MET A 1 5.80 14.27 7.51
N THR A 2 5.23 15.43 7.84
CA THR A 2 4.74 15.77 9.17
C THR A 2 3.34 15.18 9.39
N PRO A 3 2.86 15.02 10.63
CA PRO A 3 1.49 14.57 10.88
C PRO A 3 0.42 15.44 10.19
N GLN A 4 0.68 16.74 10.04
CA GLN A 4 -0.25 17.66 9.38
C GLN A 4 -0.30 17.44 7.86
N GLU A 5 0.83 17.13 7.23
CA GLU A 5 0.91 16.76 5.81
C GLU A 5 0.19 15.42 5.56
N LEU A 6 0.39 14.43 6.44
CA LEU A 6 -0.30 13.14 6.35
C LEU A 6 -1.83 13.29 6.45
N LYS A 7 -2.31 14.10 7.40
CA LYS A 7 -3.76 14.39 7.56
C LYS A 7 -4.37 14.94 6.26
N THR A 8 -3.63 15.78 5.56
CA THR A 8 -4.08 16.40 4.30
C THR A 8 -4.19 15.34 3.20
N ILE A 9 -3.16 14.50 3.05
CA ILE A 9 -3.11 13.42 2.05
C ILE A 9 -4.23 12.39 2.28
N MET A 10 -4.47 12.01 3.54
CA MET A 10 -5.54 11.06 3.89
C MET A 10 -6.95 11.59 3.55
N GLY A 11 -7.14 12.91 3.55
CA GLY A 11 -8.42 13.54 3.21
C GLY A 11 -8.61 13.82 1.71
N SER A 12 -7.56 13.71 0.89
CA SER A 12 -7.58 14.16 -0.50
C SER A 12 -7.88 13.09 -1.54
N GLY A 13 -8.07 11.81 -1.15
CA GLY A 13 -8.44 10.77 -2.10
C GLY A 13 -8.51 9.36 -1.53
N LEU A 14 -8.31 8.37 -2.40
CA LEU A 14 -8.55 6.96 -2.10
C LEU A 14 -7.41 6.37 -1.25
N LEU A 15 -7.76 5.71 -0.15
CA LEU A 15 -6.80 4.96 0.68
C LEU A 15 -6.74 3.51 0.19
N SER A 16 -5.53 2.98 0.04
CA SER A 16 -5.31 1.60 -0.40
C SER A 16 -4.65 0.78 0.71
N PHE A 17 -5.21 -0.39 0.97
CA PHE A 17 -4.78 -1.36 1.98
C PHE A 17 -4.42 -2.68 1.28
N PRO A 18 -3.21 -2.79 0.71
CA PRO A 18 -2.77 -4.00 0.03
C PRO A 18 -2.73 -5.20 0.97
N ILE A 19 -3.05 -6.38 0.42
CA ILE A 19 -2.91 -7.64 1.15
C ILE A 19 -1.43 -8.00 1.25
N THR A 20 -0.99 -8.40 2.45
CA THR A 20 0.34 -8.98 2.66
C THR A 20 0.39 -10.39 2.10
N ASP A 21 1.34 -10.66 1.21
CA ASP A 21 1.48 -11.98 0.60
C ASP A 21 2.27 -12.94 1.51
N PHE A 22 1.75 -14.15 1.69
CA PHE A 22 2.38 -15.25 2.42
C PHE A 22 2.48 -16.51 1.54
N ASP A 23 3.44 -17.38 1.83
CA ASP A 23 3.52 -18.71 1.22
C ASP A 23 2.61 -19.73 1.94
N GLU A 24 2.58 -20.96 1.45
CA GLU A 24 1.78 -22.05 2.02
C GLU A 24 2.17 -22.41 3.46
N GLN A 25 3.39 -22.04 3.89
CA GLN A 25 3.89 -22.23 5.25
C GLN A 25 3.65 -20.99 6.14
N GLY A 26 3.03 -19.93 5.59
CA GLY A 26 2.76 -18.69 6.30
C GLY A 26 3.96 -17.74 6.38
N ASN A 27 5.04 -17.96 5.63
CA ASN A 27 6.16 -17.03 5.59
C ASN A 27 5.86 -15.87 4.65
N PHE A 28 6.30 -14.67 5.04
CA PHE A 28 6.15 -13.48 4.21
C PHE A 28 6.87 -13.62 2.86
N ARG A 29 6.19 -13.24 1.78
CA ARG A 29 6.71 -13.27 0.41
C ARG A 29 6.97 -11.86 -0.12
N PRO A 30 8.16 -11.27 0.13
CA PRO A 30 8.45 -9.89 -0.23
C PRO A 30 8.36 -9.61 -1.74
N LYS A 31 8.78 -10.55 -2.58
CA LYS A 31 8.83 -10.37 -4.03
C LYS A 31 7.44 -10.12 -4.62
N THR A 32 6.47 -10.98 -4.31
CA THR A 32 5.12 -10.86 -4.86
C THR A 32 4.39 -9.67 -4.25
N TYR A 33 4.67 -9.34 -2.98
CA TYR A 33 4.12 -8.15 -2.35
C TYR A 33 4.59 -6.87 -3.07
N ILE A 34 5.87 -6.77 -3.44
CA ILE A 34 6.40 -5.64 -4.23
C ILE A 34 5.71 -5.59 -5.61
N GLU A 35 5.61 -6.71 -6.31
CA GLU A 35 4.93 -6.78 -7.62
C GLU A 35 3.46 -6.29 -7.53
N ARG A 36 2.76 -6.62 -6.43
CA ARG A 36 1.41 -6.13 -6.15
C ARG A 36 1.38 -4.61 -5.93
N LEU A 37 2.34 -4.07 -5.18
CA LEU A 37 2.44 -2.62 -4.97
C LEU A 37 2.71 -1.86 -6.28
N GLU A 38 3.60 -2.39 -7.12
CA GLU A 38 3.89 -1.83 -8.44
C GLU A 38 2.65 -1.87 -9.35
N TRP A 39 1.89 -2.95 -9.31
CA TRP A 39 0.62 -3.05 -10.04
C TRP A 39 -0.45 -2.08 -9.53
N LEU A 40 -0.48 -1.78 -8.22
CA LEU A 40 -1.44 -0.84 -7.61
C LEU A 40 -1.09 0.63 -7.86
N ALA A 41 0.19 0.96 -8.05
CA ALA A 41 0.67 2.33 -8.17
C ALA A 41 -0.07 3.19 -9.22
N PRO A 42 -0.43 2.67 -10.42
CA PRO A 42 -1.15 3.45 -11.43
C PRO A 42 -2.59 3.81 -11.08
N TYR A 43 -3.21 3.13 -10.10
CA TYR A 43 -4.62 3.34 -9.74
C TYR A 43 -4.85 4.55 -8.82
N GLY A 44 -3.79 5.29 -8.47
CA GLY A 44 -3.92 6.62 -7.88
C GLY A 44 -4.36 6.65 -6.43
N ALA A 45 -3.99 5.65 -5.62
CA ALA A 45 -4.17 5.70 -4.18
C ALA A 45 -3.40 6.90 -3.60
N SER A 46 -4.08 7.74 -2.83
CA SER A 46 -3.48 8.92 -2.18
C SER A 46 -2.57 8.52 -1.02
N ALA A 47 -2.83 7.36 -0.40
CA ALA A 47 -1.96 6.76 0.60
C ALA A 47 -2.04 5.22 0.52
N LEU A 48 -0.92 4.56 0.81
CA LEU A 48 -0.80 3.12 1.00
C LEU A 48 -0.52 2.85 2.48
N PHE A 49 -1.21 1.86 3.06
CA PHE A 49 -1.08 1.43 4.45
C PHE A 49 -0.57 0.00 4.54
#